data_AF-A0AAD9LAL8-F1
#
_entry.id   AF-A0AAD9LAL8-F1
#
_cell.length_a   1.000
_cell.length_b   1.000
_cell.length_c   1.000
_cell.angle_alpha   90.00
_cell.angle_beta   90.00
_cell.angle_gamma   90.00
#
_symmetry.space_group_name_H-M   'P 1'
#
loop_
_entity.id
_entity.type
_entity.pdbx_description
1 polymer ?
#
loop_
_entity_poly.entity_id
_entity_poly.type
_entity_poly.pdbx_seq_one_letter_code
_entity_poly.pdbx_strand_id
1 'polypeptide(L)'
;MDNAEIVQWLHANRTEGCTTDSMDCAAANGHLDVVKWLQANRSEGLTTKAMSGAASNGHLHMVQWLHEHTSAGCTSHAMDDAAEHGHLSVIKWLHTNRTEGCTDTAIMLSLKNDHLAVASWLKRTFPLLKPPYVELSWFERVFFPVVLFMQEHYVDILNRETFGENTFNLEDIFNLRPSSDAYIKDWLQETEV
;
A
#
# COMPACT_ATOMS: atom_id res chain seq x y z
N MET A 1 15.76 22.24 -16.43
CA MET A 1 15.45 21.40 -17.60
C MET A 1 14.42 20.42 -17.13
N ASP A 2 13.20 20.56 -17.62
CA ASP A 2 12.05 19.75 -17.21
C ASP A 2 12.16 18.32 -17.80
N ASN A 3 11.62 17.31 -17.12
CA ASN A 3 11.63 15.92 -17.58
C ASN A 3 10.94 15.79 -18.95
N ALA A 4 9.92 16.60 -19.22
CA ALA A 4 9.25 16.66 -20.52
C ALA A 4 10.15 17.18 -21.65
N GLU A 5 10.99 18.21 -21.37
CA GLU A 5 11.92 18.78 -22.37
C GLU A 5 12.98 17.77 -22.80
N ILE A 6 13.50 16.98 -21.85
CA ILE A 6 14.50 15.95 -22.14
C ILE A 6 13.93 14.88 -23.06
N VAL A 7 12.70 14.42 -22.78
CA VAL A 7 12.03 13.38 -23.59
C VAL A 7 11.77 13.88 -25.01
N GLN A 8 11.32 15.13 -25.18
CA GLN A 8 11.13 15.73 -26.50
C GLN A 8 12.44 15.84 -27.28
N TRP A 9 13.51 16.27 -26.63
CA TRP A 9 14.83 16.37 -27.26
C TRP A 9 15.34 15.00 -27.71
N LEU A 10 15.24 13.98 -26.85
CA LEU A 10 15.66 12.62 -27.19
C LEU A 10 14.88 12.08 -28.39
N HIS A 11 13.55 12.25 -28.41
CA HIS A 11 12.74 11.81 -29.54
C HIS A 11 13.11 12.48 -30.86
N ALA A 12 13.43 13.78 -30.84
CA ALA A 12 13.78 14.53 -32.05
C ALA A 12 15.21 14.24 -32.57
N ASN A 13 16.13 13.85 -31.68
CA ASN A 13 17.56 13.73 -32.01
C ASN A 13 18.07 12.28 -32.04
N ARG A 14 17.22 11.31 -31.71
CA ARG A 14 17.61 9.90 -31.57
C ARG A 14 16.63 8.96 -32.26
N THR A 15 17.13 7.81 -32.72
CA THR A 15 16.34 6.78 -33.40
C THR A 15 16.02 5.59 -32.51
N GLU A 16 16.58 5.51 -31.28
CA GLU A 16 16.19 4.47 -30.34
C GLU A 16 14.70 4.59 -29.98
N GLY A 17 14.00 3.45 -30.04
CA GLY A 17 12.59 3.35 -29.67
C GLY A 17 12.36 3.48 -28.16
N CYS A 18 11.10 3.61 -27.78
CA CYS A 18 10.69 3.50 -26.39
C CYS A 18 10.29 2.04 -26.11
N THR A 19 10.20 1.65 -24.84
CA THR A 19 9.54 0.41 -24.43
C THR A 19 8.35 0.76 -23.54
N THR A 20 7.44 -0.17 -23.34
CA THR A 20 6.33 -0.01 -22.37
C THR A 20 6.85 0.36 -20.97
N ASP A 21 8.04 -0.12 -20.61
CA ASP A 21 8.68 0.20 -19.31
C ASP A 21 8.94 1.69 -19.13
N SER A 22 9.19 2.44 -20.21
CA SER A 22 9.43 3.89 -20.09
C SER A 22 8.15 4.62 -19.67
N MET A 23 7.01 4.22 -20.22
CA MET A 23 5.71 4.80 -19.88
C MET A 23 5.23 4.31 -18.51
N ASP A 24 5.44 3.03 -18.20
CA ASP A 24 5.14 2.46 -16.87
C ASP A 24 5.96 3.15 -15.77
N CYS A 25 7.26 3.40 -15.99
CA CYS A 25 8.12 4.14 -15.06
C CYS A 25 7.70 5.60 -14.93
N ALA A 26 7.35 6.28 -16.02
CA ALA A 26 6.86 7.66 -15.96
C ALA A 26 5.56 7.76 -15.14
N ALA A 27 4.65 6.79 -15.31
CA ALA A 27 3.44 6.68 -14.51
C ALA A 27 3.74 6.40 -13.04
N ALA A 28 4.62 5.44 -12.75
CA ALA A 28 5.01 5.08 -11.39
C ALA A 28 5.62 6.26 -10.61
N ASN A 29 6.32 7.17 -11.28
CA ASN A 29 6.92 8.38 -10.70
C ASN A 29 6.00 9.63 -10.79
N GLY A 30 4.75 9.48 -11.24
CA GLY A 30 3.77 10.57 -11.27
C GLY A 30 4.05 11.64 -12.34
N HIS A 31 4.86 11.35 -13.35
CA HIS A 31 5.24 12.29 -14.41
C HIS A 31 4.14 12.38 -15.48
N LEU A 32 2.99 12.98 -15.12
CA LEU A 32 1.80 13.03 -15.96
C LEU A 32 2.05 13.66 -17.34
N ASP A 33 2.86 14.71 -17.43
CA ASP A 33 3.15 15.38 -18.70
C ASP A 33 3.97 14.50 -19.63
N VAL A 34 4.91 13.73 -19.08
CA VAL A 34 5.68 12.73 -19.83
C VAL A 34 4.76 11.60 -20.31
N VAL A 35 3.86 11.10 -19.45
CA VAL A 35 2.91 10.06 -19.83
C VAL A 35 1.97 10.53 -20.95
N LYS A 36 1.39 11.74 -20.84
CA LYS A 36 0.56 12.32 -21.89
C LYS A 36 1.32 12.48 -23.21
N TRP A 37 2.56 12.97 -23.14
CA TRP A 37 3.39 13.13 -24.32
C TRP A 37 3.73 11.78 -24.97
N LEU A 38 4.10 10.77 -24.18
CA LEU A 38 4.37 9.42 -24.67
C LEU A 38 3.11 8.83 -25.31
N GLN A 39 1.94 8.93 -24.69
CA GLN A 39 0.69 8.40 -25.26
C GLN A 39 0.35 9.03 -26.61
N ALA A 40 0.61 10.34 -26.78
CA ALA A 40 0.28 11.06 -28.00
C ALA A 40 1.28 10.85 -29.15
N ASN A 41 2.53 10.50 -28.85
CA ASN A 41 3.63 10.46 -29.83
C ASN A 41 4.22 9.07 -30.05
N ARG A 42 3.85 8.08 -29.23
CA ARG A 42 4.41 6.72 -29.23
C ARG A 42 3.29 5.69 -29.24
N SER A 43 3.54 4.54 -29.86
CA SER A 43 2.55 3.46 -30.04
C SER A 43 2.79 2.26 -29.12
N GLU A 44 3.89 2.26 -28.39
CA GLU A 44 4.32 1.18 -27.50
C GLU A 44 3.33 0.96 -26.35
N GLY A 45 2.70 2.03 -25.87
CA GLY A 45 1.66 1.97 -24.84
C GLY A 45 2.20 1.71 -23.43
N LEU A 46 1.29 1.30 -22.55
CA LEU A 46 1.54 1.01 -21.13
C LEU A 46 0.93 -0.33 -20.74
N THR A 47 1.44 -0.90 -19.64
CA THR A 47 0.95 -2.16 -19.09
C THR A 47 0.18 -1.93 -17.79
N THR A 48 -0.33 -3.01 -17.20
CA THR A 48 -0.95 -2.98 -15.86
C THR A 48 0.01 -2.46 -14.78
N LYS A 49 1.34 -2.52 -15.02
CA LYS A 49 2.36 -2.01 -14.09
C LYS A 49 2.28 -0.49 -13.89
N ALA A 50 1.82 0.27 -14.88
CA ALA A 50 1.70 1.72 -14.77
C ALA A 50 0.79 2.12 -13.59
N MET A 51 -0.39 1.50 -13.50
CA MET A 51 -1.36 1.80 -12.44
C MET A 51 -0.91 1.24 -11.10
N SER A 52 -0.33 0.03 -11.06
CA SER A 52 0.23 -0.51 -9.81
C SER A 52 1.37 0.34 -9.27
N GLY A 53 2.31 0.77 -10.13
CA GLY A 53 3.41 1.65 -9.73
C GLY A 53 2.93 3.02 -9.26
N ALA A 54 1.96 3.62 -9.95
CA ALA A 54 1.36 4.89 -9.53
C ALA A 54 0.63 4.74 -8.18
N ALA A 55 -0.04 3.61 -7.95
CA ALA A 55 -0.73 3.33 -6.71
C ALA A 55 0.23 3.08 -5.54
N SER A 56 1.29 2.29 -5.78
CA SER A 56 2.39 2.02 -4.85
C SER A 56 3.09 3.29 -4.37
N ASN A 57 3.23 4.31 -5.24
CA ASN A 57 3.84 5.60 -4.89
C ASN A 57 2.81 6.68 -4.48
N GLY A 58 1.54 6.33 -4.33
CA GLY A 58 0.52 7.24 -3.79
C GLY A 58 0.06 8.32 -4.77
N HIS A 59 0.36 8.18 -6.07
CA HIS A 59 0.02 9.15 -7.11
C HIS A 59 -1.43 9.02 -7.55
N LEU A 60 -2.37 9.39 -6.68
CA LEU A 60 -3.81 9.31 -6.94
C LEU A 60 -4.24 9.98 -8.25
N HIS A 61 -3.70 11.16 -8.55
CA HIS A 61 -4.00 11.88 -9.80
C HIS A 61 -3.60 11.08 -11.05
N MET A 62 -2.47 10.36 -10.99
CA MET A 62 -2.02 9.49 -12.07
C MET A 62 -2.92 8.26 -12.18
N VAL A 63 -3.29 7.64 -11.05
CA VAL A 63 -4.22 6.50 -11.03
C VAL A 63 -5.57 6.85 -11.66
N GLN A 64 -6.12 8.02 -11.32
CA GLN A 64 -7.36 8.55 -11.91
C GLN A 64 -7.21 8.75 -13.41
N TRP A 65 -6.13 9.43 -13.83
CA TRP A 65 -5.90 9.69 -15.24
C TRP A 65 -5.72 8.40 -16.05
N LEU A 66 -4.94 7.45 -15.54
CA LEU A 66 -4.74 6.14 -16.16
C LEU A 66 -6.05 5.36 -16.30
N HIS A 67 -6.94 5.44 -15.31
CA HIS A 67 -8.25 4.79 -15.38
C HIS A 67 -9.15 5.40 -16.47
N GLU A 68 -9.15 6.73 -16.61
CA GLU A 68 -9.99 7.43 -17.58
C GLU A 68 -9.46 7.33 -19.03
N HIS A 69 -8.14 7.27 -19.22
CA HIS A 69 -7.50 7.46 -20.52
C HIS A 69 -6.84 6.19 -21.07
N THR A 70 -6.94 5.05 -20.38
CA THR A 70 -6.25 3.82 -20.75
C THR A 70 -7.11 2.58 -20.49
N SER A 71 -6.98 1.57 -21.33
CA SER A 71 -7.68 0.29 -21.19
C SER A 71 -6.83 -0.82 -20.54
N ALA A 72 -5.59 -0.53 -20.13
CA ALA A 72 -4.67 -1.54 -19.62
C ALA A 72 -5.14 -2.15 -18.29
N GLY A 73 -5.91 -1.40 -17.50
CA GLY A 73 -6.41 -1.82 -16.19
C GLY A 73 -5.30 -1.95 -15.14
N CYS A 74 -5.56 -2.72 -14.08
CA CYS A 74 -4.55 -3.08 -13.09
C CYS A 74 -4.75 -4.53 -12.62
N THR A 75 -3.97 -4.95 -11.63
CA THR A 75 -4.20 -6.20 -10.88
C THR A 75 -4.38 -5.86 -9.40
N SER A 76 -4.60 -6.87 -8.55
CA SER A 76 -4.68 -6.69 -7.09
C SER A 76 -3.45 -6.00 -6.48
N HIS A 77 -2.29 -6.11 -7.15
CA HIS A 77 -1.05 -5.42 -6.77
C HIS A 77 -1.26 -3.91 -6.60
N ALA A 78 -2.15 -3.27 -7.36
CA ALA A 78 -2.38 -1.84 -7.19
C ALA A 78 -2.92 -1.49 -5.80
N MET A 79 -3.78 -2.32 -5.22
CA MET A 79 -4.32 -2.10 -3.87
C MET A 79 -3.38 -2.67 -2.80
N ASP A 80 -2.74 -3.81 -3.06
CA ASP A 80 -1.77 -4.44 -2.15
C ASP A 80 -0.54 -3.55 -1.94
N ASP A 81 0.06 -3.03 -3.02
CA ASP A 81 1.24 -2.16 -2.95
C ASP A 81 0.89 -0.78 -2.35
N ALA A 82 -0.31 -0.25 -2.64
CA ALA A 82 -0.79 0.97 -1.99
C ALA A 82 -1.01 0.76 -0.48
N ALA A 83 -1.39 -0.45 -0.06
CA ALA A 83 -1.54 -0.80 1.35
C ALA A 83 -0.18 -0.95 2.04
N GLU A 84 0.80 -1.54 1.36
CA GLU A 84 2.18 -1.64 1.83
C GLU A 84 2.80 -0.28 2.14
N HIS A 85 2.45 0.76 1.38
CA HIS A 85 3.01 2.12 1.52
C HIS A 85 2.04 3.12 2.19
N GLY A 86 0.90 2.66 2.72
CA GLY A 86 0.01 3.47 3.55
C GLY A 86 -0.87 4.46 2.77
N HIS A 87 -1.05 4.27 1.46
CA HIS A 87 -1.76 5.20 0.59
C HIS A 87 -3.29 4.99 0.60
N LEU A 88 -3.91 5.27 1.75
CA LEU A 88 -5.35 5.06 1.99
C LEU A 88 -6.26 5.76 0.96
N SER A 89 -5.88 6.95 0.48
CA SER A 89 -6.66 7.69 -0.52
C SER A 89 -6.74 6.94 -1.86
N VAL A 90 -5.63 6.32 -2.28
CA VAL A 90 -5.56 5.48 -3.47
C VAL A 90 -6.40 4.22 -3.29
N ILE A 91 -6.28 3.53 -2.15
CA ILE A 91 -7.05 2.31 -1.84
C ILE A 91 -8.55 2.57 -1.93
N LYS A 92 -9.04 3.63 -1.28
CA LYS A 92 -10.47 4.00 -1.30
C LYS A 92 -10.95 4.26 -2.73
N TRP A 93 -10.13 4.95 -3.51
CA TRP A 93 -10.47 5.28 -4.89
C TRP A 93 -10.49 4.03 -5.77
N LEU A 94 -9.46 3.17 -5.68
CA LEU A 94 -9.39 1.90 -6.40
C LEU A 94 -10.58 1.00 -6.03
N HIS A 95 -10.91 0.88 -4.75
CA HIS A 95 -12.06 0.09 -4.29
C HIS A 95 -13.40 0.57 -4.86
N THR A 96 -13.56 1.88 -5.04
CA THR A 96 -14.82 2.46 -5.53
C THR A 96 -14.95 2.36 -7.05
N ASN A 97 -13.84 2.44 -7.79
CA ASN A 97 -13.85 2.61 -9.25
C ASN A 97 -13.34 1.38 -10.01
N ARG A 98 -12.81 0.37 -9.32
CA ARG A 98 -12.19 -0.82 -9.90
C ARG A 98 -12.68 -2.09 -9.22
N THR A 99 -12.58 -3.22 -9.91
CA THR A 99 -13.14 -4.52 -9.48
C THR A 99 -12.08 -5.52 -9.07
N GLU A 100 -10.81 -5.21 -9.33
CA GLU A 100 -9.66 -6.09 -9.11
C GLU A 100 -9.42 -6.42 -7.63
N GLY A 101 -9.79 -5.51 -6.71
CA GLY A 101 -9.73 -5.72 -5.26
C GLY A 101 -8.31 -5.79 -4.70
N CYS A 102 -8.18 -6.42 -3.53
CA CYS A 102 -6.92 -6.69 -2.83
C CYS A 102 -6.82 -8.16 -2.43
N THR A 103 -5.62 -8.62 -2.10
CA THR A 103 -5.38 -9.93 -1.48
C THR A 103 -5.19 -9.80 0.03
N ASP A 104 -5.00 -10.92 0.72
CA ASP A 104 -4.59 -10.96 2.14
C ASP A 104 -3.20 -10.34 2.39
N THR A 105 -2.41 -10.16 1.33
CA THR A 105 -1.14 -9.44 1.38
C THR A 105 -1.35 -7.97 1.75
N ALA A 106 -2.44 -7.31 1.32
CA ALA A 106 -2.71 -5.91 1.67
C ALA A 106 -2.80 -5.68 3.18
N ILE A 107 -3.56 -6.53 3.89
CA ILE A 107 -3.69 -6.39 5.35
C ILE A 107 -2.37 -6.73 6.05
N MET A 108 -1.68 -7.78 5.62
CA MET A 108 -0.37 -8.18 6.15
C MET A 108 0.66 -7.06 6.03
N LEU A 109 0.85 -6.51 4.83
CA LEU A 109 1.85 -5.47 4.57
C LEU A 109 1.51 -4.15 5.25
N SER A 110 0.22 -3.79 5.32
CA SER A 110 -0.21 -2.60 6.06
C SER A 110 0.07 -2.70 7.55
N LEU A 111 -0.07 -3.88 8.16
CA LEU A 111 0.26 -4.11 9.58
C LEU A 111 1.79 -4.11 9.79
N LYS A 112 2.52 -4.82 8.93
CA LYS A 112 3.98 -4.92 8.98
C LYS A 112 4.66 -3.55 8.92
N ASN A 113 4.12 -2.62 8.12
CA ASN A 113 4.68 -1.28 7.91
C ASN A 113 4.00 -0.18 8.75
N ASP A 114 3.22 -0.54 9.79
CA ASP A 114 2.55 0.41 10.70
C ASP A 114 1.58 1.39 10.00
N HIS A 115 0.85 0.89 9.01
CA HIS A 115 -0.19 1.62 8.31
C HIS A 115 -1.57 1.30 8.89
N LEU A 116 -1.74 1.56 10.18
CA LEU A 116 -2.98 1.26 10.91
C LEU A 116 -4.25 1.85 10.30
N ALA A 117 -4.16 3.05 9.72
CA ALA A 117 -5.30 3.66 9.03
C ALA A 117 -5.77 2.82 7.83
N VAL A 118 -4.83 2.21 7.11
CA VAL A 118 -5.12 1.27 6.02
C VAL A 118 -5.65 -0.03 6.58
N ALA A 119 -4.97 -0.62 7.58
CA ALA A 119 -5.38 -1.89 8.18
C ALA A 119 -6.81 -1.82 8.74
N SER A 120 -7.13 -0.76 9.47
CA SER A 120 -8.47 -0.49 10.02
C SER A 120 -9.52 -0.37 8.91
N TRP A 121 -9.18 0.36 7.84
CA TRP A 121 -10.08 0.51 6.71
C TRP A 121 -10.32 -0.81 5.98
N LEU A 122 -9.27 -1.60 5.74
CA LEU A 122 -9.33 -2.91 5.09
C LEU A 122 -10.16 -3.89 5.92
N LYS A 123 -9.92 -3.98 7.25
CA LYS A 123 -10.68 -4.87 8.13
C LYS A 123 -12.16 -4.53 8.16
N ARG A 124 -12.50 -3.24 8.21
CA ARG A 124 -13.89 -2.78 8.20
C ARG A 124 -14.58 -3.06 6.86
N THR A 125 -13.86 -2.91 5.75
CA THR A 125 -14.41 -3.08 4.39
C THR A 125 -14.49 -4.54 3.99
N PHE A 126 -13.52 -5.35 4.42
CA PHE A 126 -13.42 -6.78 4.15
C PHE A 126 -13.30 -7.56 5.47
N PRO A 127 -14.41 -7.84 6.19
CA PRO A 127 -14.37 -8.45 7.51
C PRO A 127 -13.68 -9.83 7.57
N LEU A 128 -13.74 -10.56 6.46
CA LEU A 128 -13.12 -11.88 6.27
C LEU A 128 -11.63 -11.81 5.92
N LEU A 129 -11.09 -10.62 5.60
CA LEU A 129 -9.69 -10.44 5.26
C LEU A 129 -8.83 -10.59 6.53
N LYS A 130 -7.91 -11.55 6.46
CA LYS A 130 -6.99 -11.89 7.54
C LYS A 130 -5.57 -12.02 6.99
N PRO A 131 -4.53 -11.67 7.76
CA PRO A 131 -3.16 -11.97 7.36
C PRO A 131 -3.00 -13.49 7.16
N PRO A 132 -2.24 -13.94 6.14
CA PRO A 132 -2.03 -15.37 5.93
C PRO A 132 -1.06 -15.97 6.97
N TYR A 133 -0.20 -15.14 7.56
CA TYR A 133 0.69 -15.47 8.67
C TYR A 133 1.12 -14.19 9.39
N VAL A 134 1.71 -14.34 10.58
CA VAL A 134 2.28 -13.26 11.39
C VAL A 134 3.65 -13.70 11.92
N GLU A 135 4.71 -12.97 11.57
CA GLU A 135 6.05 -13.26 12.08
C GLU A 135 6.34 -12.51 13.38
N LEU A 136 6.99 -13.19 14.33
CA LEU A 136 7.49 -12.60 15.57
C LEU A 136 8.37 -11.37 15.36
N SER A 137 9.16 -11.39 14.27
CA SER A 137 10.07 -10.33 13.86
C SER A 137 9.38 -8.97 13.67
N TRP A 138 8.07 -8.97 13.39
CA TRP A 138 7.28 -7.75 13.32
C TRP A 138 7.33 -7.04 14.68
N PHE A 139 7.14 -7.76 15.77
CA PHE A 139 7.02 -7.19 17.11
C PHE A 139 8.34 -6.69 17.72
N GLU A 140 9.48 -7.03 17.13
CA GLU A 140 10.79 -6.53 17.57
C GLU A 140 11.02 -5.06 17.19
N ARG A 141 10.25 -4.54 16.22
CA ARG A 141 10.37 -3.16 15.70
C ARG A 141 9.05 -2.41 15.54
N VAL A 142 7.91 -3.09 15.70
CA VAL A 142 6.58 -2.53 15.47
C VAL A 142 6.07 -1.75 16.68
N PHE A 143 5.42 -0.63 16.39
CA PHE A 143 4.74 0.25 17.35
C PHE A 143 3.61 -0.51 18.07
N PHE A 144 3.53 -0.35 19.41
CA PHE A 144 2.55 -1.00 20.29
C PHE A 144 1.09 -0.97 19.77
N PRO A 145 0.61 0.10 19.11
CA PRO A 145 -0.71 0.14 18.47
C PRO A 145 -1.03 -1.01 17.49
N VAL A 146 -0.08 -1.50 16.70
CA VAL A 146 -0.34 -2.62 15.77
C VAL A 146 -0.52 -3.93 16.52
N VAL A 147 0.26 -4.16 17.58
CA VAL A 147 0.10 -5.35 18.44
C VAL A 147 -1.30 -5.39 19.03
N LEU A 148 -1.77 -4.26 19.57
CA LEU A 148 -3.11 -4.15 20.12
C LEU A 148 -4.18 -4.40 19.07
N PHE A 149 -4.06 -3.76 17.90
CA PHE A 149 -4.99 -3.96 16.78
C PHE A 149 -5.06 -5.44 16.38
N MET A 150 -3.93 -6.13 16.34
CA MET A 150 -3.88 -7.55 16.01
C MET A 150 -4.47 -8.43 17.12
N GLN A 151 -4.22 -8.10 18.38
CA GLN A 151 -4.82 -8.80 19.53
C GLN A 151 -6.35 -8.66 19.53
N GLU A 152 -6.88 -7.50 19.17
CA GLU A 152 -8.31 -7.24 19.12
C GLU A 152 -8.99 -7.98 17.95
N HIS A 153 -8.35 -8.01 16.77
CA HIS A 153 -9.02 -8.42 15.53
C HIS A 153 -8.56 -9.76 14.95
N TYR A 154 -7.41 -10.28 15.38
CA TYR A 154 -6.74 -11.46 14.83
C TYR A 154 -6.15 -12.37 15.94
N VAL A 155 -6.83 -12.43 17.10
CA VAL A 155 -6.44 -13.24 18.26
C VAL A 155 -6.26 -14.73 17.94
N ASP A 156 -7.00 -15.24 16.97
CA ASP A 156 -6.94 -16.63 16.50
C ASP A 156 -5.63 -16.94 15.79
N ILE A 157 -5.07 -15.96 15.09
CA ILE A 157 -3.80 -16.10 14.35
C ILE A 157 -2.62 -15.94 15.29
N LEU A 158 -2.68 -14.97 16.21
CA LEU A 158 -1.59 -14.69 17.16
C LEU A 158 -1.30 -15.87 18.09
N ASN A 159 -2.32 -16.59 18.56
CA ASN A 159 -2.13 -17.57 19.65
C ASN A 159 -1.55 -18.93 19.25
N ARG A 160 -1.56 -19.33 17.97
CA ARG A 160 -1.30 -20.74 17.58
C ARG A 160 0.02 -20.99 16.88
N GLU A 161 0.46 -20.06 16.04
CA GLU A 161 1.67 -20.24 15.22
C GLU A 161 2.84 -19.38 15.72
N THR A 162 2.54 -18.31 16.45
CA THR A 162 3.51 -17.28 16.78
C THR A 162 4.20 -17.55 18.13
N PHE A 163 3.55 -18.20 19.11
CA PHE A 163 4.08 -18.36 20.48
C PHE A 163 4.03 -19.78 21.07
N GLY A 164 3.54 -20.78 20.31
CA GLY A 164 3.40 -22.17 20.78
C GLY A 164 2.19 -22.38 21.71
N GLU A 165 2.20 -23.43 22.55
CA GLU A 165 1.13 -23.71 23.53
C GLU A 165 0.99 -22.63 24.64
N ASN A 166 1.92 -21.66 24.69
CA ASN A 166 1.80 -20.51 25.57
C ASN A 166 0.88 -19.48 24.91
N THR A 167 -0.34 -19.38 25.44
CA THR A 167 -1.27 -18.27 25.13
C THR A 167 -0.56 -16.95 25.38
N PHE A 168 -0.69 -16.02 24.44
CA PHE A 168 -0.11 -14.68 24.54
C PHE A 168 -0.80 -13.94 25.69
N ASN A 169 -0.21 -13.93 26.89
CA ASN A 169 -0.75 -13.18 28.01
C ASN A 169 -0.40 -11.70 27.79
N LEU A 170 -1.40 -10.81 27.82
CA LEU A 170 -1.21 -9.36 27.71
C LEU A 170 -0.14 -8.85 28.69
N GLU A 171 -0.04 -9.48 29.87
CA GLU A 171 0.99 -9.19 30.87
C GLU A 171 2.42 -9.36 30.34
N ASP A 172 2.68 -10.34 29.47
CA ASP A 172 4.01 -10.56 28.89
C ASP A 172 4.41 -9.43 27.92
N ILE A 173 3.45 -8.86 27.19
CA ILE A 173 3.66 -7.67 26.33
C ILE A 173 4.00 -6.45 27.17
N PHE A 174 3.27 -6.24 28.28
CA PHE A 174 3.52 -5.12 29.21
C PHE A 174 4.87 -5.26 29.93
N ASN A 175 5.29 -6.50 30.23
CA ASN A 175 6.56 -6.80 30.90
C ASN A 175 7.79 -6.69 29.97
N LEU A 176 7.58 -6.66 28.64
CA LEU A 176 8.65 -6.57 27.63
C LEU A 176 9.11 -5.13 27.30
N ARG A 177 8.59 -4.06 27.94
CA ARG A 177 9.09 -2.68 27.71
C ARG A 177 9.33 -1.80 28.95
N PRO A 178 10.33 -0.88 28.89
CA PRO A 178 10.63 0.05 29.97
C PRO A 178 9.55 1.12 30.14
N SER A 179 9.38 1.56 31.38
CA SER A 179 8.27 2.30 31.98
C SER A 179 8.04 3.77 31.55
N SER A 180 8.39 4.21 30.33
CA SER A 180 8.53 5.65 30.05
C SER A 180 7.55 6.33 29.07
N ASP A 181 6.54 5.70 28.48
CA ASP A 181 5.69 6.37 27.48
C ASP A 181 4.30 6.79 28.00
N ALA A 182 4.15 8.11 28.21
CA ALA A 182 2.90 8.79 28.59
C ALA A 182 1.78 8.66 27.53
N TYR A 183 2.15 8.41 26.26
CA TYR A 183 1.24 8.34 25.11
C TYR A 183 0.16 7.24 25.22
N ILE A 184 0.44 6.16 25.96
CA ILE A 184 -0.50 5.04 26.12
C ILE A 184 -1.68 5.43 27.03
N LYS A 185 -1.46 6.31 28.02
CA LYS A 185 -2.53 6.76 28.92
C LYS A 185 -3.53 7.67 28.21
N ASP A 186 -3.04 8.51 27.31
CA ASP A 186 -3.90 9.41 26.53
C ASP A 186 -4.77 8.62 25.55
N TRP A 187 -4.23 7.58 24.91
CA TRP A 187 -4.99 6.70 24.01
C TRP A 187 -6.08 5.88 24.72
N LEU A 188 -5.83 5.42 25.96
CA LEU A 188 -6.83 4.74 26.78
C LEU A 188 -8.00 5.66 27.19
N GLN A 189 -7.76 6.96 27.35
CA GLN A 189 -8.81 7.91 27.71
C GLN A 189 -9.70 8.28 26.51
N GLU A 190 -9.19 8.19 25.29
CA GLU A 190 -9.94 8.50 24.07
C GLU A 190 -10.80 7.35 23.55
N THR A 191 -10.58 6.12 24.00
CA THR A 191 -11.27 4.91 23.52
C THR A 191 -12.34 4.36 24.48
N GLU A 192 -12.48 4.95 25.68
CA GLU A 192 -13.52 4.61 26.67
C GLU A 192 -14.77 5.54 26.62
N VAL A 193 -15.08 6.19 25.49
CA VAL A 193 -16.31 7.01 25.31
C VAL A 193 -17.04 6.66 24.01
#